data_AF-A0A8T3W2Y6-F1
#
_entry.id   AF-A0A8T3W2Y6-F1
#
_cell.length_a   1.000
_cell.length_b   1.000
_cell.length_c   1.000
_cell.angle_alpha   90.00
_cell.angle_beta   90.00
_cell.angle_gamma   90.00
#
_symmetry.space_group_name_H-M   'P 1'
#
loop_
_entity.id
_entity.type
_entity.pdbx_description
1 polymer ?
#
loop_
_entity_poly.entity_id
_entity_poly.type
_entity_poly.pdbx_seq_one_letter_code
_entity_poly.pdbx_strand_id
1 'polypeptide(L)' 'MNDSLLSMIWESLGDDRLTTREASERLDHLFGYRCPDDLAKTLSKYRKEGTVKGEISMEAGGWVWWVDEDCRSRGGEL' A
#
# COMPACT_ATOMS: atom_id res chain seq x y z
N MET A 1 -10.54 5.16 13.38
CA MET A 1 -10.50 5.77 12.04
C MET A 1 -9.12 5.58 11.39
N ASN A 2 -8.61 4.34 11.30
CA ASN A 2 -7.41 3.98 10.51
C ASN A 2 -7.74 3.01 9.36
N ASP A 3 -9.01 2.60 9.28
CA ASP A 3 -9.51 1.56 8.38
C ASP A 3 -9.67 2.05 6.94
N SER A 4 -10.12 3.30 6.78
CA SER A 4 -10.35 3.90 5.46
C SER A 4 -9.07 4.03 4.64
N LEU A 5 -7.93 4.35 5.27
CA LEU A 5 -6.66 4.48 4.53
C LEU A 5 -6.13 3.11 4.08
N LEU A 6 -6.24 2.08 4.93
CA LEU A 6 -5.83 0.73 4.56
C LEU A 6 -6.67 0.21 3.39
N SER A 7 -7.98 0.39 3.46
CA SER A 7 -8.90 0.02 2.37
C SER A 7 -8.57 0.76 1.07
N MET A 8 -8.31 2.07 1.12
CA MET A 8 -7.87 2.85 -0.06
C MET A 8 -6.55 2.33 -0.63
N ILE A 9 -5.59 1.99 0.22
CA ILE A 9 -4.31 1.42 -0.22
C ILE A 9 -4.53 0.06 -0.87
N TRP A 10 -5.32 -0.82 -0.29
CA TRP A 10 -5.62 -2.13 -0.87
C TRP A 10 -6.31 -2.02 -2.21
N GLU A 11 -7.28 -1.12 -2.35
CA GLU A 11 -7.93 -0.81 -3.64
C GLU A 11 -6.93 -0.26 -4.66
N SER A 12 -6.01 0.62 -4.23
CA SER A 12 -4.99 1.19 -5.13
C SER A 12 -3.97 0.13 -5.60
N LEU A 13 -3.55 -0.77 -4.72
CA LEU A 13 -2.63 -1.87 -5.03
C LEU A 13 -3.34 -2.94 -5.87
N GLY A 14 -4.59 -3.24 -5.55
CA GLY A 14 -5.36 -4.30 -6.21
C GLY A 14 -4.71 -5.66 -5.99
N ASP A 15 -4.33 -6.30 -7.09
CA ASP A 15 -3.56 -7.55 -7.14
C ASP A 15 -2.13 -7.32 -7.71
N ASP A 16 -1.82 -6.07 -8.08
CA ASP A 16 -0.55 -5.72 -8.71
C ASP A 16 0.55 -5.45 -7.68
N ARG A 17 1.80 -5.61 -8.13
CA ARG A 17 2.97 -5.13 -7.42
C ARG A 17 3.33 -3.74 -7.91
N LEU A 18 3.17 -2.74 -7.05
CA LEU A 18 3.35 -1.34 -7.41
C LEU A 18 4.50 -0.70 -6.65
N THR A 19 5.21 0.20 -7.31
CA THR A 19 6.15 1.07 -6.59
C THR A 19 5.42 2.06 -5.68
N THR A 20 6.11 2.61 -4.67
CA THR A 20 5.55 3.70 -3.84
C THR A 20 4.97 4.83 -4.70
N ARG A 21 5.62 5.15 -5.82
CA ARG A 21 5.19 6.20 -6.74
C ARG A 21 3.87 5.83 -7.42
N GLU A 22 3.78 4.63 -7.99
CA GLU A 22 2.55 4.17 -8.65
C GLU A 22 1.38 4.03 -7.69
N ALA A 23 1.62 3.53 -6.47
CA ALA A 23 0.60 3.49 -5.43
C ALA A 23 0.09 4.90 -5.09
N SER A 24 0.99 5.89 -5.01
CA SER A 24 0.63 7.30 -4.78
C SER A 24 -0.18 7.87 -5.94
N GLU A 25 0.23 7.62 -7.18
CA GLU A 25 -0.49 8.05 -8.38
C GLU A 25 -1.89 7.42 -8.46
N ARG A 26 -2.04 6.14 -8.11
CA ARG A 26 -3.36 5.48 -8.05
C ARG A 26 -4.21 6.03 -6.91
N LEU A 27 -3.65 6.32 -5.74
CA LEU A 27 -4.39 6.93 -4.63
C LEU A 27 -4.89 8.35 -4.97
N ASP A 28 -4.07 9.16 -5.63
CA ASP A 28 -4.47 10.48 -6.15
C ASP A 28 -5.55 10.32 -7.22
N HIS A 29 -5.42 9.37 -8.15
CA HIS A 29 -6.39 9.17 -9.21
C HIS A 29 -7.74 8.60 -8.72
N LEU A 30 -7.72 7.61 -7.84
CA LEU A 30 -8.93 6.93 -7.36
C LEU A 30 -9.66 7.72 -6.28
N PHE A 31 -8.91 8.34 -5.36
CA PHE A 31 -9.46 8.95 -4.15
C PHE A 31 -9.17 10.46 -4.06
N GLY A 32 -8.44 11.05 -5.00
CA GLY A 32 -7.95 12.43 -4.88
C GLY A 32 -6.92 12.59 -3.76
N TYR A 33 -6.36 11.48 -3.26
CA TYR A 33 -5.52 11.48 -2.07
C TYR A 33 -4.05 11.67 -2.44
N ARG A 34 -3.59 12.92 -2.38
CA ARG A 34 -2.20 13.28 -2.65
C ARG A 34 -1.38 13.18 -1.37
N CYS A 35 -0.62 12.08 -1.23
CA CYS A 35 0.22 11.83 -0.07
C CYS A 35 1.71 11.92 -0.44
N PRO A 36 2.34 13.11 -0.37
CA PRO A 36 3.66 13.31 -0.99
C PRO A 36 4.86 12.68 -0.28
N ASP A 37 4.81 12.33 1.01
CA ASP A 37 5.97 11.76 1.72
C ASP A 37 5.62 10.65 2.74
N ASP A 38 4.41 10.66 3.29
CA ASP A 38 4.01 9.72 4.33
C ASP A 38 3.51 8.38 3.81
N LEU A 39 3.33 8.20 2.49
CA LEU A 39 2.85 6.93 1.93
C LEU A 39 3.85 5.81 2.17
N ALA A 40 5.15 6.04 1.90
CA ALA A 40 6.18 5.03 2.13
C ALA A 40 6.28 4.63 3.61
N LYS A 41 6.14 5.59 4.52
CA LYS A 41 6.13 5.35 5.97
C LYS A 41 4.88 4.58 6.40
N THR A 42 3.72 4.95 5.86
CA THR A 42 2.44 4.28 6.10
C THR A 42 2.51 2.82 5.64
N LEU A 43 2.97 2.58 4.41
CA LEU A 43 3.18 1.24 3.86
C LEU A 43 4.20 0.44 4.68
N SER A 44 5.28 1.08 5.14
CA SER A 44 6.25 0.45 6.03
C SER A 44 5.65 0.06 7.39
N LYS A 45 4.71 0.85 7.91
CA LYS A 45 3.98 0.54 9.14
C LYS A 45 3.04 -0.66 8.91
N TYR A 46 2.23 -0.63 7.87
CA TYR A 46 1.34 -1.74 7.50
C TYR A 46 2.10 -3.03 7.19
N ARG A 47 3.31 -2.92 6.63
CA ARG A 47 4.23 -4.05 6.47
C ARG A 47 4.66 -4.66 7.79
N LYS A 48 4.92 -3.84 8.82
CA LYS A 48 5.21 -4.35 10.18
C LYS A 48 3.98 -4.98 10.84
N GLU A 49 2.80 -4.46 10.54
CA GLU A 49 1.52 -4.99 11.04
C GLU A 49 1.06 -6.26 10.30
N GLY A 50 1.66 -6.54 9.14
CA GLY A 50 1.36 -7.71 8.30
C GLY A 50 0.18 -7.51 7.34
N THR A 51 -0.35 -6.29 7.22
CA THR A 51 -1.50 -5.96 6.36
C THR A 51 -1.09 -5.51 4.95
N VAL A 52 0.21 -5.32 4.69
CA VAL A 52 0.78 -5.06 3.36
C VAL A 52 2.12 -5.79 3.25
N LYS A 53 2.51 -6.24 2.06
CA LYS A 53 3.86 -6.75 1.79
C LYS A 53 4.66 -5.69 1.02
N GLY A 54 5.97 -5.72 1.20
CA GLY A 54 6.86 -4.85 0.45
C GLY A 54 8.29 -5.33 0.46
N GLU A 55 8.96 -5.10 -0.66
CA GLU A 55 10.37 -5.43 -0.89
C GLU A 55 11.09 -4.28 -1.60
N ILE A 56 12.41 -4.23 -1.47
CA ILE A 56 13.24 -3.29 -2.22
C ILE A 56 13.61 -3.96 -3.54
N SER A 57 13.15 -3.39 -4.65
CA SER A 57 13.49 -3.85 -5.99
C SER A 57 14.49 -2.90 -6.61
N MET A 58 15.70 -3.40 -6.88
CA MET A 58 16.74 -2.59 -7.55
C MET A 58 16.37 -2.27 -9.00
N GLU A 59 15.62 -3.15 -9.67
CA GLU A 59 15.14 -2.94 -11.05
C GLU A 59 14.14 -1.77 -11.13
N ALA A 60 13.26 -1.64 -10.15
CA ALA A 60 12.31 -0.53 -10.04
C ALA A 60 12.94 0.72 -9.39
N GLY A 61 14.18 0.63 -8.90
CA GLY A 61 14.89 1.72 -8.23
C GLY A 61 14.27 2.14 -6.89
N GLY A 62 13.56 1.26 -6.19
CA GLY A 62 12.83 1.63 -4.98
C GLY A 62 12.06 0.51 -4.30
N TRP A 63 11.12 0.88 -3.43
CA TRP A 63 10.23 -0.06 -2.78
C TRP A 63 9.05 -0.42 -3.68
N VAL A 64 8.77 -1.72 -3.75
CA VAL A 64 7.60 -2.30 -4.38
C VAL A 64 6.71 -2.88 -3.30
N TRP A 65 5.41 -2.64 -3.42
CA TRP A 65 4.38 -2.98 -2.44
C TRP A 65 3.27 -3.77 -3.10
N TRP A 66 2.70 -4.71 -2.36
CA TRP A 66 1.56 -5.52 -2.81
C TRP A 66 0.80 -6.07 -1.62
N VAL A 67 -0.38 -6.61 -1.89
CA VAL A 67 -1.26 -7.23 -0.90
C VAL A 67 -1.63 -8.62 -1.38
N ASP A 68 -1.44 -9.60 -0.50
CA ASP A 68 -1.83 -10.99 -0.72
C ASP A 68 -3.06 -11.33 0.12
N GLU A 69 -3.64 -12.51 -0.10
CA GLU A 69 -4.78 -13.01 0.67
C GLU A 69 -4.51 -13.04 2.19
N ASP A 70 -3.28 -13.35 2.61
CA ASP A 70 -2.83 -13.28 4.01
C ASP A 70 -2.97 -11.86 4.60
N CYS A 71 -2.63 -10.83 3.80
CA CYS A 71 -2.78 -9.44 4.21
C CYS A 71 -4.26 -9.05 4.33
N ARG A 72 -5.09 -9.49 3.38
CA ARG A 72 -6.54 -9.23 3.38
C ARG A 72 -7.25 -9.92 4.52
N SER A 73 -6.84 -11.15 4.88
CA SER A 73 -7.36 -11.85 6.05
C SER A 73 -7.10 -11.07 7.34
N ARG A 74 -5.90 -10.51 7.50
CA ARG A 74 -5.51 -9.77 8.72
C ARG A 74 -6.21 -8.42 8.91
N GLY A 75 -6.60 -7.74 7.82
CA GLY A 75 -7.37 -6.50 7.93
C GLY A 75 -8.89 -6.71 7.92
N GLY A 76 -9.38 -7.94 7.66
CA GLY A 76 -10.80 -8.30 7.72
C GLY A 76 -11.27 -8.81 9.10
N GLU A 77 -10.36 -9.02 10.06
CA GLU A 77 -10.66 -9.49 11.42
C GLU A 77 -10.91 -8.34 12.44
N LEU A 78 -11.16 -7.10 11.97
CA LEU A 78 -11.42 -5.91 12.80
C LEU A 78 -12.90 -5.53 12.89
#